data_AF-X0XDZ5-F1
#
_entry.id   AF-X0XDZ5-F1
#
_cell.length_a   1.000
_cell.length_b   1.000
_cell.length_c   1.000
_cell.angle_alpha   90.00
_cell.angle_beta   90.00
_cell.angle_gamma   90.00
#
_symmetry.space_group_name_H-M   'P 1'
#
loop_
_entity.id
_entity.type
_entity.pdbx_description
1 polymer ?
#
loop_
_entity_poly.entity_id
_entity_poly.type
_entity_poly.pdbx_seq_one_letter_code
_entity_poly.pdbx_strand_id
1 'polypeptide(L)'
;WQYGLDDILDKLSRLDKTSKPFQSPLSQLGFNLHMSRSTQQMGVIKWVDQKTASKVKEIYDVPGRELNGFLGRLINEKINLGTFATTEGQKVTLSLTKDQIIQKYLELQDPTLDETFRIGMKWTDEMIGAVKDSMTAEDLNYATWLSNQYVQSYGKTIKPVYEAKYHTPFPGNPKYVPLNRDLEASYYEHILMAQDNYRYAGVTNNSLKARVKNRIPLRFTGATQVWVRHVIQMEHFKAFAASMKEARMVV
;
A
#
# COMPACT_ATOMS: atom_id res chain seq x y z
N TRP A 1 26.36 13.60 17.87
CA TRP A 1 25.04 13.80 18.51
C TRP A 1 24.52 12.41 18.89
N GLN A 2 24.64 12.04 20.17
CA GLN A 2 24.62 10.63 20.60
C GLN A 2 23.68 10.43 21.79
N TYR A 3 22.39 10.65 21.58
CA TYR A 3 21.34 10.20 22.49
C TYR A 3 20.21 9.60 21.65
N GLY A 4 19.88 8.34 21.90
CA GLY A 4 18.72 7.68 21.30
C GLY A 4 17.41 8.21 21.89
N LEU A 5 16.26 7.87 21.28
CA LEU A 5 14.95 8.25 21.80
C LEU A 5 14.76 7.78 23.26
N ASP A 6 15.26 6.58 23.56
CA ASP A 6 15.21 6.00 24.91
C ASP A 6 15.99 6.83 25.94
N ASP A 7 17.17 7.33 25.58
CA ASP A 7 17.97 8.20 26.46
C ASP A 7 17.29 9.54 26.73
N ILE A 8 16.55 10.06 25.74
CA ILE A 8 15.79 11.30 25.87
C ILE A 8 14.60 11.08 26.81
N LEU A 9 13.85 9.99 26.61
CA LEU A 9 12.67 9.66 27.42
C LEU A 9 13.06 9.33 28.87
N ASP A 10 14.17 8.63 29.08
CA ASP A 10 14.70 8.37 30.41
C ASP A 10 15.09 9.67 31.13
N LYS A 11 15.77 10.59 30.43
CA LYS A 11 16.12 11.91 30.98
C LYS A 11 14.90 12.77 31.29
N LEU A 12 13.84 12.70 30.47
CA LEU A 12 12.58 13.40 30.74
C LEU A 12 11.86 12.81 31.94
N SER A 13 12.06 11.53 32.22
CA SER A 13 11.47 10.86 33.39
C SER A 13 12.16 11.16 34.73
N ARG A 14 13.23 11.97 34.76
CA ARG A 14 13.95 12.35 35.99
C ARG A 14 13.10 13.00 37.08
N LEU A 15 11.93 13.53 36.71
CA LEU A 15 10.97 14.11 37.68
C LEU A 15 10.20 13.03 38.46
N ASP A 16 10.14 11.80 37.94
CA ASP A 16 9.63 10.64 38.66
C ASP A 16 10.73 10.08 39.57
N LYS A 17 10.63 10.44 40.86
CA LYS A 17 11.58 10.01 41.90
C LYS A 17 11.36 8.56 42.35
N THR A 18 10.28 7.92 41.91
CA THR A 18 9.92 6.57 42.34
C THR A 18 10.42 5.50 41.38
N SER A 19 10.57 5.84 40.09
CA SER A 19 11.04 4.93 39.06
C SER A 19 12.57 4.81 39.03
N LYS A 20 13.06 3.61 38.72
CA LYS A 20 14.48 3.36 38.43
C LYS A 20 14.82 3.81 37.00
N PRO A 21 16.10 4.06 36.69
CA PRO A 21 16.54 4.33 35.31
C PRO A 21 16.00 3.29 34.33
N PHE A 22 15.49 3.76 33.20
CA PHE A 22 14.84 3.00 32.12
C PHE A 22 13.57 2.23 32.52
N GLN A 23 13.03 2.44 33.72
CA GLN A 23 11.85 1.73 34.21
C GLN A 23 10.64 2.65 34.43
N SER A 24 10.76 3.94 34.09
CA SER A 24 9.63 4.86 34.15
C SER A 24 8.59 4.56 33.07
N PRO A 25 7.34 5.04 33.22
CA PRO A 25 6.32 4.93 32.17
C PRO A 25 6.77 5.50 30.81
N LEU A 26 7.57 6.59 30.82
CA LEU A 26 8.12 7.19 29.60
C LEU A 26 9.22 6.32 28.97
N SER A 27 10.08 5.70 29.78
CA SER A 27 11.10 4.76 29.29
C SER A 27 10.46 3.50 28.70
N GLN A 28 9.39 2.98 29.33
CA GLN A 28 8.62 1.87 28.79
C GLN A 28 7.93 2.22 27.48
N LEU A 29 7.41 3.45 27.34
CA LEU A 29 6.88 3.96 26.08
C LEU A 29 7.96 3.97 24.98
N GLY A 30 9.17 4.44 25.29
CA GLY A 30 10.32 4.41 24.37
C GLY A 30 10.65 3.00 23.89
N PHE A 31 10.77 2.07 24.83
CA PHE A 31 10.99 0.65 24.53
C PHE A 31 9.90 0.07 23.62
N ASN A 32 8.62 0.32 23.93
CA ASN A 32 7.49 -0.18 23.13
C ASN A 32 7.52 0.40 21.70
N LEU A 33 7.90 1.67 21.53
CA LEU A 33 8.06 2.30 20.21
C LEU A 33 9.22 1.69 19.42
N HIS A 34 10.36 1.42 20.07
CA HIS A 34 11.49 0.74 19.45
C HIS A 34 11.13 -0.68 19.01
N MET A 35 10.45 -1.45 19.87
CA MET A 35 9.97 -2.79 19.53
C MET A 35 8.95 -2.79 18.39
N SER A 36 8.07 -1.79 18.35
CA SER A 36 7.11 -1.60 17.24
C SER A 36 7.85 -1.33 15.93
N ARG A 37 8.87 -0.48 15.93
CA ARG A 37 9.68 -0.20 14.75
C ARG A 37 10.40 -1.45 14.23
N SER A 38 11.00 -2.23 15.14
CA SER A 38 11.66 -3.50 14.79
C SER A 38 10.65 -4.51 14.20
N THR A 39 9.46 -4.62 14.80
CA THR A 39 8.37 -5.49 14.31
C THR A 39 7.90 -5.09 12.92
N GLN A 40 7.68 -3.79 12.69
CA GLN A 40 7.34 -3.26 11.37
C GLN A 40 8.41 -3.63 10.34
N GLN A 41 9.69 -3.41 10.66
CA GLN A 41 10.79 -3.68 9.73
C GLN A 41 10.90 -5.16 9.37
N MET A 42 10.79 -6.06 10.36
CA MET A 42 10.78 -7.50 10.12
C MET A 42 9.60 -7.93 9.22
N GLY A 43 8.42 -7.35 9.44
CA GLY A 43 7.25 -7.58 8.60
C GLY A 43 7.49 -7.15 7.15
N VAL A 44 8.07 -5.97 6.93
CA VAL A 44 8.37 -5.45 5.59
C VAL A 44 9.36 -6.36 4.88
N ILE A 45 10.48 -6.72 5.52
CA ILE A 45 11.49 -7.63 4.95
C ILE A 45 10.86 -8.97 4.56
N LYS A 46 10.01 -9.54 5.43
CA LYS A 46 9.35 -10.82 5.15
C LYS A 46 8.46 -10.78 3.91
N TRP A 47 7.67 -9.73 3.73
CA TRP A 47 6.67 -9.68 2.66
C TRP A 47 7.20 -9.09 1.36
N VAL A 48 8.01 -8.04 1.43
CA VAL A 48 8.62 -7.39 0.26
C VAL A 48 9.82 -8.22 -0.20
N ASP A 49 10.85 -8.31 0.63
CA ASP A 49 12.15 -8.86 0.19
C ASP A 49 12.12 -10.38 0.05
N GLN A 50 11.50 -11.09 1.00
CA GLN A 50 11.51 -12.55 0.96
C GLN A 50 10.42 -13.11 0.08
N LYS A 51 9.16 -12.68 0.23
CA LYS A 51 8.03 -13.26 -0.52
C LYS A 51 7.87 -12.69 -1.92
N THR A 52 7.80 -11.37 -2.05
CA THR A 52 7.54 -10.73 -3.36
C THR A 52 8.74 -10.94 -4.28
N ALA A 53 9.96 -10.64 -3.81
CA ALA A 53 11.16 -10.82 -4.61
C ALA A 53 11.38 -12.29 -5.03
N SER A 54 11.12 -13.26 -4.14
CA SER A 54 11.22 -14.68 -4.51
C SER A 54 10.19 -15.10 -5.54
N LYS A 55 8.95 -14.60 -5.42
CA LYS A 55 7.91 -14.95 -6.39
C LYS A 55 8.16 -14.32 -7.77
N VAL A 56 8.68 -13.09 -7.83
CA VAL A 56 9.09 -12.47 -9.10
C VAL A 56 10.15 -13.33 -9.80
N LYS A 57 11.18 -13.77 -9.07
CA LYS A 57 12.21 -14.67 -9.61
C LYS A 57 11.61 -15.97 -10.15
N GLU A 58 10.68 -16.57 -9.43
CA GLU A 58 10.00 -17.81 -9.82
C GLU A 58 9.14 -17.63 -11.07
N ILE A 59 8.29 -16.59 -11.11
CA ILE A 59 7.33 -16.40 -12.21
C ILE A 59 8.03 -15.99 -13.51
N TYR A 60 9.04 -15.14 -13.41
CA TYR A 60 9.74 -14.61 -14.58
C TYR A 60 11.06 -15.35 -14.88
N ASP A 61 11.36 -16.42 -14.15
CA ASP A 61 12.60 -17.20 -14.24
C ASP A 61 13.88 -16.32 -14.22
N VAL A 62 13.93 -15.35 -13.29
CA VAL A 62 15.02 -14.37 -13.21
C VAL A 62 16.03 -14.77 -12.12
N PRO A 63 17.33 -14.91 -12.44
CA PRO A 63 18.37 -15.12 -11.45
C PRO A 63 18.45 -13.99 -10.43
N GLY A 64 18.77 -14.30 -9.17
CA GLY A 64 18.81 -13.30 -8.09
C GLY A 64 19.73 -12.11 -8.37
N ARG A 65 20.85 -12.32 -9.06
CA ARG A 65 21.80 -11.27 -9.47
C ARG A 65 21.23 -10.28 -10.51
N GLU A 66 20.23 -10.70 -11.27
CA GLU A 66 19.61 -9.92 -12.36
C GLU A 66 18.27 -9.30 -11.94
N LEU A 67 17.76 -9.65 -10.75
CA LEU A 67 16.44 -9.23 -10.26
C LEU A 67 16.27 -7.71 -10.25
N ASN A 68 17.24 -6.96 -9.75
CA ASN A 68 17.15 -5.49 -9.70
C ASN A 68 17.09 -4.87 -11.10
N GLY A 69 17.85 -5.41 -12.06
CA GLY A 69 17.80 -4.98 -13.45
C GLY A 69 16.45 -5.29 -14.09
N PHE A 70 15.91 -6.49 -13.84
CA PHE A 70 14.58 -6.89 -14.30
C PHE A 70 13.47 -5.99 -13.73
N LEU A 71 13.46 -5.77 -12.41
CA LEU A 71 12.51 -4.86 -11.75
C LEU A 71 12.65 -3.44 -12.29
N GLY A 72 13.88 -2.97 -12.53
CA GLY A 72 14.16 -1.70 -13.16
C GLY A 72 13.50 -1.55 -14.53
N ARG A 73 13.57 -2.59 -15.38
CA ARG A 73 12.89 -2.59 -16.68
C ARG A 73 11.38 -2.60 -16.53
N LEU A 74 10.84 -3.48 -15.69
CA LEU A 74 9.41 -3.61 -15.44
C LEU A 74 8.78 -2.28 -14.97
N ILE A 75 9.51 -1.50 -14.16
CA ILE A 75 9.05 -0.22 -13.60
C ILE A 75 9.24 0.95 -14.57
N ASN A 76 10.31 0.96 -15.38
CA ASN A 76 10.71 2.16 -16.14
C ASN A 76 10.50 2.07 -17.66
N GLU A 77 10.53 0.88 -18.25
CA GLU A 77 10.38 0.72 -19.70
C GLU A 77 8.90 0.84 -20.09
N LYS A 78 8.60 1.82 -20.93
CA LYS A 78 7.25 2.08 -21.42
C LYS A 78 6.97 1.29 -22.69
N ILE A 79 5.76 0.75 -22.76
CA ILE A 79 5.19 0.08 -23.92
C ILE A 79 4.08 0.98 -24.45
N ASN A 80 4.11 1.26 -25.74
CA ASN A 80 3.02 1.97 -26.41
C ASN A 80 1.90 0.96 -26.72
N LEU A 81 0.75 1.14 -26.09
CA LEU A 81 -0.44 0.30 -26.28
C LEU A 81 -1.27 0.74 -27.48
N GLY A 82 -1.02 1.93 -28.03
CA GLY A 82 -1.74 2.48 -29.17
C GLY A 82 -2.34 3.86 -28.88
N THR A 83 -2.99 4.41 -29.90
CA THR A 83 -3.75 5.66 -29.83
C THR A 83 -5.22 5.36 -30.02
N PHE A 84 -6.02 5.76 -29.04
CA PHE A 84 -7.43 5.43 -28.94
C PHE A 84 -8.27 6.71 -28.90
N ALA A 85 -9.52 6.62 -29.33
CA ALA A 85 -10.51 7.63 -29.00
C ALA A 85 -11.10 7.34 -27.61
N THR A 86 -11.16 8.35 -26.74
CA THR A 86 -11.88 8.26 -25.46
C THR A 86 -13.39 8.22 -25.71
N THR A 87 -14.18 7.99 -24.66
CA THR A 87 -15.65 8.06 -24.74
C THR A 87 -16.18 9.44 -25.17
N GLU A 88 -15.33 10.47 -25.17
CA GLU A 88 -15.66 11.84 -25.60
C GLU A 88 -15.08 12.17 -26.99
N GLY A 89 -14.50 11.18 -27.69
CA GLY A 89 -13.94 11.34 -29.02
C GLY A 89 -12.53 11.95 -29.06
N GLN A 90 -11.93 12.26 -27.90
CA GLN A 90 -10.56 12.77 -27.82
C GLN A 90 -9.55 11.65 -28.11
N LYS A 91 -8.55 11.92 -28.95
CA LYS A 91 -7.46 10.96 -29.19
C LYS A 91 -6.45 11.00 -28.04
N VAL A 92 -6.15 9.84 -27.46
CA VAL A 92 -5.18 9.65 -26.39
C VAL A 92 -4.27 8.47 -26.73
N THR A 93 -2.96 8.67 -26.61
CA THR A 93 -1.97 7.60 -26.70
C THR A 93 -1.72 7.00 -25.32
N LEU A 94 -1.94 5.70 -25.18
CA LEU A 94 -1.65 4.98 -23.94
C LEU A 94 -0.22 4.43 -24.00
N SER A 95 0.68 5.02 -23.21
CA SER A 95 2.06 4.55 -23.05
C SER A 95 2.34 4.26 -21.57
N LEU A 96 2.41 2.97 -21.23
CA LEU A 96 2.48 2.47 -19.86
C LEU A 96 3.68 1.55 -19.66
N THR A 97 4.25 1.56 -18.46
CA THR A 97 5.26 0.55 -18.11
C THR A 97 4.61 -0.79 -17.81
N LYS A 98 5.37 -1.88 -17.88
CA LYS A 98 4.82 -3.22 -17.62
C LYS A 98 4.23 -3.31 -16.19
N ASP A 99 4.85 -2.70 -15.19
CA ASP A 99 4.31 -2.61 -13.82
C ASP A 99 2.95 -1.86 -13.76
N GLN A 100 2.80 -0.81 -14.58
CA GLN A 100 1.55 -0.05 -14.67
C GLN A 100 0.45 -0.85 -15.39
N ILE A 101 0.79 -1.61 -16.43
CA ILE A 101 -0.16 -2.48 -17.14
C ILE A 101 -0.70 -3.54 -16.18
N ILE A 102 0.17 -4.19 -15.40
CA ILE A 102 -0.20 -5.19 -14.38
C ILE A 102 -1.15 -4.57 -13.34
N GLN A 103 -0.86 -3.35 -12.87
CA GLN A 103 -1.75 -2.65 -11.93
C GLN A 103 -3.12 -2.34 -12.57
N LYS A 104 -3.14 -1.84 -13.81
CA LYS A 104 -4.41 -1.54 -14.51
C LYS A 104 -5.22 -2.80 -14.74
N TYR A 105 -4.57 -3.91 -15.11
CA TYR A 105 -5.23 -5.20 -15.20
C TYR A 105 -5.88 -5.62 -13.88
N LEU A 106 -5.15 -5.49 -12.77
CA LEU A 106 -5.65 -5.77 -11.42
C LEU A 106 -6.86 -4.90 -11.04
N GLU A 107 -6.79 -3.61 -11.32
CA GLU A 107 -7.87 -2.65 -11.09
C GLU A 107 -9.12 -2.95 -11.94
N LEU A 108 -8.93 -3.38 -13.19
CA LEU A 108 -10.02 -3.77 -14.10
C LEU A 108 -10.76 -5.05 -13.64
N GLN A 109 -10.16 -5.88 -12.78
CA GLN A 109 -10.84 -7.04 -12.22
C GLN A 109 -11.83 -6.68 -11.11
N ASP A 110 -11.72 -5.49 -10.53
CA ASP A 110 -12.58 -5.05 -9.44
C ASP A 110 -13.83 -4.32 -10.00
N PRO A 111 -15.03 -4.94 -9.92
CA PRO A 111 -16.25 -4.36 -10.49
C PRO A 111 -16.65 -3.04 -9.82
N THR A 112 -16.13 -2.72 -8.63
CA THR A 112 -16.40 -1.44 -7.97
C THR A 112 -15.72 -0.25 -8.66
N LEU A 113 -14.81 -0.50 -9.61
CA LEU A 113 -14.06 0.51 -10.34
C LEU A 113 -14.55 0.76 -11.76
N ASP A 114 -15.57 0.04 -12.24
CA ASP A 114 -16.08 0.21 -13.61
C ASP A 114 -16.48 1.67 -13.91
N GLU A 115 -17.25 2.30 -13.01
CA GLU A 115 -17.58 3.73 -13.12
C GLU A 115 -16.32 4.62 -13.12
N THR A 116 -15.27 4.25 -12.40
CA THR A 116 -14.00 5.00 -12.42
C THR A 116 -13.34 4.95 -13.80
N PHE A 117 -13.29 3.78 -14.43
CA PHE A 117 -12.69 3.63 -15.77
C PHE A 117 -13.54 4.30 -16.86
N ARG A 118 -14.84 4.04 -16.88
CA ARG A 118 -15.76 4.53 -17.91
C ARG A 118 -16.02 6.03 -17.80
N ILE A 119 -16.33 6.50 -16.59
CA ILE A 119 -16.78 7.89 -16.38
C ILE A 119 -15.62 8.78 -15.94
N GLY A 120 -14.76 8.29 -15.05
CA GLY A 120 -13.62 9.07 -14.54
C GLY A 120 -12.50 9.20 -15.57
N MET A 121 -12.00 8.04 -16.02
CA MET A 121 -10.85 7.97 -16.93
C MET A 121 -11.24 8.02 -18.41
N LYS A 122 -12.53 7.89 -18.73
CA LYS A 122 -13.07 7.94 -20.11
C LYS A 122 -12.55 6.81 -21.01
N TRP A 123 -12.28 5.65 -20.43
CA TRP A 123 -11.75 4.50 -21.15
C TRP A 123 -12.84 3.76 -21.92
N THR A 124 -12.55 3.47 -23.20
CA THR A 124 -13.38 2.62 -24.06
C THR A 124 -13.03 1.14 -23.88
N ASP A 125 -13.85 0.25 -24.45
CA ASP A 125 -13.57 -1.18 -24.46
C ASP A 125 -12.27 -1.52 -25.17
N GLU A 126 -11.93 -0.78 -26.24
CA GLU A 126 -10.66 -0.93 -26.95
C GLU A 126 -9.46 -0.64 -26.06
N MET A 127 -9.52 0.43 -25.25
CA MET A 127 -8.47 0.78 -24.30
C MET A 127 -8.31 -0.28 -23.21
N ILE A 128 -9.43 -0.83 -22.72
CA ILE A 128 -9.44 -1.93 -21.73
C ILE A 128 -8.87 -3.21 -22.34
N GLY A 129 -9.23 -3.52 -23.59
CA GLY A 129 -8.69 -4.64 -24.36
C GLY A 129 -7.18 -4.54 -24.51
N ALA A 130 -6.67 -3.37 -24.92
CA ALA A 130 -5.24 -3.14 -25.11
C ALA A 130 -4.40 -3.38 -23.84
N VAL A 131 -4.95 -3.09 -22.65
CA VAL A 131 -4.28 -3.44 -21.38
C VAL A 131 -4.21 -4.95 -21.18
N LYS A 132 -5.27 -5.69 -21.51
CA LYS A 132 -5.29 -7.16 -21.38
C LYS A 132 -4.38 -7.82 -22.40
N ASP A 133 -4.43 -7.36 -23.64
CA ASP A 133 -3.70 -7.95 -24.77
C ASP A 133 -2.19 -7.69 -24.70
N SER A 134 -1.75 -6.69 -23.94
CA SER A 134 -0.33 -6.39 -23.71
C SER A 134 0.32 -7.18 -22.56
N MET A 135 -0.46 -7.97 -21.82
CA MET A 135 0.04 -8.81 -20.73
C MET A 135 0.62 -10.11 -21.26
N THR A 136 1.82 -10.49 -20.84
CA THR A 136 2.34 -11.84 -21.08
C THR A 136 1.75 -12.85 -20.09
N ALA A 137 1.98 -14.15 -20.32
CA ALA A 137 1.53 -15.20 -19.40
C ALA A 137 2.12 -15.02 -17.99
N GLU A 138 3.38 -14.60 -17.91
CA GLU A 138 4.09 -14.30 -16.67
C GLU A 138 3.46 -13.09 -15.96
N ASP A 139 3.07 -12.05 -16.70
CA ASP A 139 2.40 -10.88 -16.12
C ASP A 139 1.04 -11.24 -15.52
N LEU A 140 0.27 -12.07 -16.23
CA LEU A 140 -1.02 -12.57 -15.75
C LEU A 140 -0.85 -13.44 -14.50
N ASN A 141 0.19 -14.28 -14.47
CA ASN A 141 0.53 -15.09 -13.30
C ASN A 141 0.92 -14.21 -12.11
N TYR A 142 1.72 -13.17 -12.33
CA TYR A 142 2.13 -12.24 -11.28
C TYR A 142 0.96 -11.42 -10.76
N ALA A 143 0.10 -10.90 -11.64
CA ALA A 143 -1.14 -10.20 -11.26
C ALA A 143 -2.05 -11.10 -10.41
N THR A 144 -2.27 -12.33 -10.86
CA THR A 144 -3.10 -13.32 -10.14
C THR A 144 -2.51 -13.64 -8.78
N TRP A 145 -1.19 -13.82 -8.71
CA TRP A 145 -0.50 -14.02 -7.45
C TRP A 145 -0.66 -12.82 -6.51
N LEU A 146 -0.48 -11.58 -6.97
CA LEU A 146 -0.65 -10.38 -6.14
C LEU A 146 -2.06 -10.29 -5.55
N SER A 147 -3.09 -10.51 -6.37
CA SER A 147 -4.49 -10.50 -5.93
C SER A 147 -4.77 -11.59 -4.89
N ASN A 148 -4.36 -12.83 -5.17
CA ASN A 148 -4.53 -13.95 -4.25
C ASN A 148 -3.73 -13.78 -2.97
N GLN A 149 -2.51 -13.28 -3.05
CA GLN A 149 -1.63 -13.12 -1.90
C GLN A 149 -2.23 -12.15 -0.88
N TYR A 150 -2.82 -11.05 -1.36
CA TYR A 150 -3.54 -10.12 -0.49
C TYR A 150 -4.70 -10.81 0.24
N VAL A 151 -5.60 -11.43 -0.52
CA VAL A 151 -6.86 -11.97 0.00
C VAL A 151 -6.64 -13.20 0.88
N GLN A 152 -5.77 -14.12 0.45
CA GLN A 152 -5.64 -15.43 1.06
C GLN A 152 -4.62 -15.47 2.20
N SER A 153 -3.65 -14.54 2.23
CA SER A 153 -2.55 -14.60 3.20
C SER A 153 -2.33 -13.29 3.95
N TYR A 154 -2.11 -12.18 3.24
CA TYR A 154 -1.67 -10.95 3.88
C TYR A 154 -2.78 -10.30 4.72
N GLY A 155 -4.00 -10.24 4.16
CA GLY A 155 -5.21 -9.76 4.83
C GLY A 155 -5.49 -10.50 6.14
N LYS A 156 -5.22 -11.81 6.21
CA LYS A 156 -5.39 -12.60 7.44
C LYS A 156 -4.46 -12.16 8.57
N THR A 157 -3.29 -11.58 8.25
CA THR A 157 -2.39 -11.03 9.27
C THR A 157 -2.83 -9.67 9.80
N ILE A 158 -3.63 -8.94 9.01
CA ILE A 158 -4.14 -7.60 9.36
C ILE A 158 -5.42 -7.74 10.19
N LYS A 159 -6.28 -8.70 9.83
CA LYS A 159 -7.58 -8.95 10.45
C LYS A 159 -7.59 -8.90 11.98
N PRO A 160 -6.75 -9.66 12.74
CA PRO A 160 -6.84 -9.67 14.20
C PRO A 160 -6.52 -8.30 14.82
N VAL A 161 -5.54 -7.57 14.26
CA VAL A 161 -5.18 -6.22 14.75
C VAL A 161 -6.31 -5.24 14.43
N TYR A 162 -6.93 -5.36 13.26
CA TYR A 162 -8.07 -4.54 12.87
C TYR A 162 -9.27 -4.76 13.80
N GLU A 163 -9.68 -6.01 14.00
CA GLU A 163 -10.85 -6.36 14.82
C GLU A 163 -10.63 -5.99 16.29
N ALA A 164 -9.42 -6.17 16.82
CA ALA A 164 -9.06 -5.73 18.17
C ALA A 164 -9.13 -4.21 18.35
N LYS A 165 -8.79 -3.44 17.30
CA LYS A 165 -8.76 -1.97 17.37
C LYS A 165 -10.11 -1.31 17.12
N TYR A 166 -10.87 -1.82 16.14
CA TYR A 166 -12.11 -1.19 15.68
C TYR A 166 -13.37 -1.91 16.17
N HIS A 167 -13.23 -3.06 16.85
CA HIS A 167 -14.35 -3.86 17.36
C HIS A 167 -15.42 -4.17 16.29
N THR A 168 -14.99 -4.24 15.03
CA THR A 168 -15.84 -4.43 13.84
C THR A 168 -15.16 -5.47 12.94
N PRO A 169 -15.91 -6.36 12.26
CA PRO A 169 -15.34 -7.34 11.35
C PRO A 169 -14.49 -6.71 10.25
N PHE A 170 -13.36 -7.34 9.91
CA PHE A 170 -12.53 -6.87 8.80
C PHE A 170 -13.28 -6.99 7.45
N PRO A 171 -13.35 -5.93 6.63
CA PRO A 171 -14.07 -5.97 5.36
C PRO A 171 -13.35 -6.90 4.37
N GLY A 172 -13.90 -8.10 4.16
CA GLY A 172 -13.39 -9.08 3.22
C GLY A 172 -13.82 -8.76 1.79
N ASN A 173 -12.97 -8.09 1.00
CA ASN A 173 -13.17 -7.98 -0.44
C ASN A 173 -12.27 -9.02 -1.16
N PRO A 174 -12.86 -10.06 -1.79
CA PRO A 174 -12.12 -11.15 -2.44
C PRO A 174 -11.39 -10.72 -3.71
N LYS A 175 -11.63 -9.50 -4.20
CA LYS A 175 -10.94 -8.90 -5.35
C LYS A 175 -10.22 -7.61 -4.99
N TYR A 176 -9.94 -7.41 -3.70
CA TYR A 176 -9.29 -6.19 -3.25
C TYR A 176 -7.91 -6.03 -3.88
N VAL A 177 -7.70 -4.83 -4.43
CA VAL A 177 -6.40 -4.33 -4.85
C VAL A 177 -6.19 -2.94 -4.26
N PRO A 178 -5.03 -2.63 -3.68
CA PRO A 178 -4.75 -1.28 -3.20
C PRO A 178 -4.76 -0.29 -4.36
N LEU A 179 -5.22 0.95 -4.12
CA LEU A 179 -5.43 1.95 -5.17
C LEU A 179 -4.72 3.26 -4.83
N ASN A 180 -4.29 3.97 -5.88
CA ASN A 180 -3.91 5.37 -5.80
C ASN A 180 -4.82 6.20 -6.72
N ARG A 181 -5.49 7.20 -6.17
CA ARG A 181 -6.31 8.14 -6.95
C ARG A 181 -5.53 9.42 -7.24
N ASP A 182 -5.86 10.05 -8.35
CA ASP A 182 -5.34 11.37 -8.69
C ASP A 182 -6.21 12.44 -8.02
N LEU A 183 -5.72 12.97 -6.89
CA LEU A 183 -6.47 13.93 -6.07
C LEU A 183 -6.26 15.38 -6.50
N GLU A 184 -5.38 15.65 -7.46
CA GLU A 184 -5.20 17.00 -8.01
C GLU A 184 -6.39 17.42 -8.90
N ALA A 185 -7.24 16.46 -9.29
CA ALA A 185 -8.33 16.67 -10.25
C ALA A 185 -9.63 17.29 -9.66
N SER A 186 -9.82 17.36 -8.34
CA SER A 186 -10.94 18.13 -7.75
C SER A 186 -10.77 18.34 -6.24
N TYR A 187 -10.68 19.59 -5.80
CA TYR A 187 -10.67 19.94 -4.39
C TYR A 187 -12.08 19.87 -3.81
N TYR A 188 -12.46 18.72 -3.26
CA TYR A 188 -13.54 18.68 -2.27
C TYR A 188 -12.95 18.81 -0.88
N GLU A 189 -13.53 19.64 -0.02
CA GLU A 189 -13.04 19.97 1.32
C GLU A 189 -12.86 18.76 2.24
N HIS A 190 -13.69 17.72 2.08
CA HIS A 190 -13.54 16.43 2.79
C HIS A 190 -12.32 15.61 2.34
N ILE A 191 -11.77 15.88 1.15
CA ILE A 191 -10.53 15.26 0.63
C ILE A 191 -9.30 15.94 1.23
N LEU A 192 -9.36 17.25 1.50
CA LEU A 192 -8.28 17.99 2.18
C LEU A 192 -8.04 17.44 3.59
N MET A 193 -9.11 17.16 4.36
CA MET A 193 -8.98 16.48 5.66
C MET A 193 -8.40 15.06 5.55
N ALA A 194 -8.65 14.34 4.43
CA ALA A 194 -8.06 13.04 4.18
C ALA A 194 -6.56 13.15 3.78
N GLN A 195 -6.17 14.22 3.10
CA GLN A 195 -4.77 14.55 2.81
C GLN A 195 -4.00 14.99 4.05
N ASP A 196 -4.61 15.78 4.94
CA ASP A 196 -4.00 16.14 6.22
C ASP A 196 -3.77 14.90 7.09
N ASN A 197 -4.70 13.95 7.13
CA ASN A 197 -4.48 12.63 7.74
C ASN A 197 -3.34 11.83 7.10
N TYR A 198 -2.99 12.09 5.83
CA TYR A 198 -1.84 11.47 5.17
C TYR A 198 -0.51 12.07 5.65
N ARG A 199 -0.52 13.33 6.14
CA ARG A 199 0.65 14.04 6.71
C ARG A 199 0.88 13.72 8.18
N TYR A 200 -0.16 13.35 8.92
CA TYR A 200 -0.01 12.82 10.27
C TYR A 200 0.44 11.36 10.21
N ALA A 201 1.46 11.01 11.00
CA ALA A 201 1.87 9.62 11.26
C ALA A 201 0.77 8.90 12.09
N GLY A 202 -0.41 8.76 11.50
CA GLY A 202 -1.54 8.05 12.05
C GLY A 202 -1.45 6.58 11.71
N VAL A 203 -1.80 5.74 12.67
CA VAL A 203 -1.89 4.29 12.43
C VAL A 203 -3.03 3.97 11.45
N THR A 204 -4.04 4.84 11.34
CA THR A 204 -5.25 4.59 10.53
C THR A 204 -4.95 4.76 9.03
N ASN A 205 -4.87 3.65 8.29
CA ASN A 205 -4.72 3.65 6.84
C ASN A 205 -6.08 3.62 6.14
N ASN A 206 -6.24 4.39 5.06
CA ASN A 206 -7.41 4.38 4.18
C ASN A 206 -7.69 2.99 3.56
N SER A 207 -6.67 2.15 3.39
CA SER A 207 -6.84 0.78 2.89
C SER A 207 -7.72 -0.09 3.80
N LEU A 208 -7.88 0.28 5.08
CA LEU A 208 -8.69 -0.43 6.07
C LEU A 208 -10.17 0.00 6.06
N LYS A 209 -10.52 1.04 5.29
CA LYS A 209 -11.89 1.51 5.13
C LYS A 209 -12.59 0.70 4.05
N ALA A 210 -13.89 0.46 4.24
CA ALA A 210 -14.73 -0.08 3.18
C ALA A 210 -14.69 0.82 1.94
N ARG A 211 -14.65 0.20 0.76
CA ARG A 211 -14.58 0.95 -0.50
C ARG A 211 -15.93 1.59 -0.79
N VAL A 212 -15.92 2.89 -1.05
CA VAL A 212 -17.08 3.65 -1.52
C VAL A 212 -16.94 3.92 -3.01
N LYS A 213 -18.06 3.88 -3.75
CA LYS A 213 -18.07 4.23 -5.17
C LYS A 213 -17.49 5.64 -5.35
N ASN A 214 -16.52 5.77 -6.26
CA ASN A 214 -15.84 7.03 -6.50
C ASN A 214 -15.42 7.09 -7.98
N ARG A 215 -15.65 8.24 -8.62
CA ARG A 215 -15.39 8.47 -10.05
C ARG A 215 -14.07 9.19 -10.32
N ILE A 216 -13.35 9.63 -9.28
CA ILE A 216 -12.05 10.31 -9.43
C ILE A 216 -11.07 9.38 -10.16
N PRO A 217 -10.37 9.85 -11.21
CA PRO A 217 -9.41 9.05 -11.96
C PRO A 217 -8.38 8.34 -11.09
N LEU A 218 -7.99 7.13 -11.52
CA LEU A 218 -6.89 6.39 -10.89
C LEU A 218 -5.56 6.92 -11.42
N ARG A 219 -4.57 7.05 -10.54
CA ARG A 219 -3.21 7.40 -10.93
C ARG A 219 -2.59 6.24 -11.72
N PHE A 220 -1.69 6.56 -12.63
CA PHE A 220 -0.86 5.57 -13.34
C PHE A 220 0.33 5.14 -12.48
N THR A 221 0.04 4.39 -11.41
CA THR A 221 1.08 3.78 -10.56
C THR A 221 1.28 2.31 -10.89
N GLY A 222 2.49 1.79 -10.70
CA GLY A 222 2.82 0.40 -10.95
C GLY A 222 2.44 -0.54 -9.81
N ALA A 223 2.18 -1.81 -10.12
CA ALA A 223 1.67 -2.81 -9.19
C ALA A 223 2.65 -3.08 -8.05
N THR A 224 3.93 -3.18 -8.36
CA THR A 224 4.99 -3.42 -7.39
C THR A 224 5.07 -2.27 -6.39
N GLN A 225 5.06 -1.02 -6.88
CA GLN A 225 5.09 0.16 -6.02
C GLN A 225 3.86 0.24 -5.10
N VAL A 226 2.67 -0.02 -5.66
CA VAL A 226 1.40 -0.02 -4.93
C VAL A 226 1.41 -1.08 -3.84
N TRP A 227 1.84 -2.29 -4.17
CA TRP A 227 1.93 -3.41 -3.25
C TRP A 227 2.92 -3.15 -2.11
N VAL A 228 4.14 -2.74 -2.43
CA VAL A 228 5.18 -2.44 -1.43
C VAL A 228 4.73 -1.35 -0.48
N ARG A 229 4.16 -0.26 -1.01
CA ARG A 229 3.60 0.82 -0.19
C ARG A 229 2.51 0.29 0.73
N HIS A 230 1.60 -0.52 0.21
CA HIS A 230 0.51 -1.09 0.97
C HIS A 230 1.04 -1.97 2.12
N VAL A 231 2.00 -2.85 1.85
CA VAL A 231 2.67 -3.67 2.88
C VAL A 231 3.30 -2.78 3.95
N ILE A 232 4.10 -1.78 3.57
CA ILE A 232 4.75 -0.86 4.52
C ILE A 232 3.71 -0.21 5.45
N GLN A 233 2.61 0.29 4.89
CA GLN A 233 1.57 0.93 5.68
C GLN A 233 0.81 -0.06 6.58
N MET A 234 0.61 -1.30 6.13
CA MET A 234 -0.06 -2.35 6.91
C MET A 234 0.84 -2.90 8.02
N GLU A 235 2.14 -3.05 7.79
CA GLU A 235 3.10 -3.39 8.84
C GLU A 235 3.19 -2.27 9.88
N HIS A 236 3.16 -1.00 9.44
CA HIS A 236 3.08 0.13 10.35
C HIS A 236 1.79 0.07 11.18
N PHE A 237 0.63 -0.18 10.55
CA PHE A 237 -0.64 -0.36 11.25
C PHE A 237 -0.55 -1.45 12.32
N LYS A 238 -0.06 -2.64 11.96
CA LYS A 238 0.05 -3.79 12.86
C LYS A 238 0.97 -3.52 14.04
N ALA A 239 2.11 -2.89 13.80
CA ALA A 239 3.09 -2.63 14.84
C ALA A 239 2.65 -1.53 15.80
N PHE A 240 2.08 -0.42 15.29
CA PHE A 240 1.83 0.78 16.09
C PHE A 240 0.39 0.89 16.62
N ALA A 241 -0.53 -0.02 16.25
CA ALA A 241 -1.91 0.02 16.72
C ALA A 241 -2.06 0.03 18.24
N ALA A 242 -1.27 -0.76 18.95
CA ALA A 242 -1.26 -0.79 20.42
C ALA A 242 -0.47 0.38 21.01
N SER A 243 0.78 0.59 20.57
CA SER A 243 1.66 1.60 21.16
C SER A 243 1.16 3.04 21.01
N MET A 244 0.41 3.35 19.95
CA MET A 244 -0.21 4.68 19.82
C MET A 244 -1.41 4.88 20.75
N LYS A 245 -2.08 3.81 21.19
CA LYS A 245 -3.08 3.90 22.27
C LYS A 245 -2.37 4.17 23.60
N GLU A 246 -1.27 3.47 23.87
CA GLU A 246 -0.45 3.67 25.07
C GLU A 246 0.14 5.07 25.15
N ALA A 247 0.71 5.58 24.05
CA ALA A 247 1.26 6.93 23.98
C ALA A 247 0.24 8.01 24.35
N ARG A 248 -1.04 7.80 23.98
CA ARG A 248 -2.15 8.72 24.33
C ARG A 248 -2.63 8.61 25.77
N MET A 249 -2.27 7.54 26.49
CA MET A 249 -2.64 7.36 27.90
C MET A 249 -1.55 7.87 28.84
N VAL A 250 -0.30 7.96 28.38
CA VAL A 250 0.87 8.39 29.16
C VAL A 250 1.09 9.91 29.09
N VAL A 251 0.57 10.58 28.05
CA VAL A 251 0.57 12.05 27.89
C VAL A 251 -0.79 12.60 28.28
#